data_AF-M4T7Z5-F1
#
_entry.id   AF-M4T7Z5-F1
#
_cell.length_a   1.000
_cell.length_b   1.000
_cell.length_c   1.000
_cell.angle_alpha   90.00
_cell.angle_beta   90.00
_cell.angle_gamma   90.00
#
_symmetry.space_group_name_H-M   'P 1'
#
loop_
_entity.id
_entity.type
_entity.pdbx_description
1 polymer ?
#
loop_
_entity_poly.entity_id
_entity_poly.type
_entity_poly.pdbx_seq_one_letter_code
_entity_poly.pdbx_strand_id
1 'polypeptide(L)'
;MKKHYGDETTFDQKTLQPIGKAKIALDPYADGAKKDQPLSEITDADVLRKNLAYYVTRNEMKKAAKLAALKADASASKRQVTNDCTKHKDDKNACTGATCIWKGGESEKGECEVDEKQAKEEVKIRGKATGTTNTTGSNSFVINKAPLRLAVFLLLSKF
;
A
#
# COMPACT_ATOMS: atom_id res chain seq x y z
N MET A 1 15.14 4.33 23.76
CA MET A 1 15.69 2.96 23.89
C MET A 1 14.77 2.09 24.74
N LYS A 2 14.81 2.18 26.08
CA LYS A 2 14.13 1.23 26.97
C LYS A 2 12.62 1.00 26.73
N LYS A 3 11.87 2.06 26.42
CA LYS A 3 10.42 2.00 26.15
C LYS A 3 10.05 1.20 24.89
N HIS A 4 10.91 1.20 23.87
CA HIS A 4 10.60 0.61 22.56
C HIS A 4 11.38 -0.68 22.29
N TYR A 5 12.57 -0.81 22.87
CA TYR A 5 13.50 -1.89 22.58
C TYR A 5 13.85 -2.74 23.81
N GLY A 6 13.33 -2.38 24.99
CA GLY A 6 13.68 -3.03 26.25
C GLY A 6 15.04 -2.58 26.79
N ASP A 7 15.48 -3.23 27.86
CA ASP A 7 16.86 -3.09 28.34
C ASP A 7 17.87 -3.61 27.31
N GLU A 8 19.15 -3.44 27.61
CA GLU A 8 20.25 -3.82 26.71
C GLU A 8 20.20 -5.30 26.33
N THR A 9 19.97 -6.19 27.30
CA THR A 9 19.83 -7.63 27.06
C THR A 9 18.65 -7.94 26.14
N THR A 10 17.52 -7.27 26.36
CA THR A 10 16.33 -7.42 25.52
C THR A 10 16.58 -6.89 24.11
N PHE A 11 17.26 -5.75 23.99
CA PHE A 11 17.60 -5.17 22.69
C PHE A 11 18.55 -6.07 21.91
N ASP A 12 19.59 -6.60 22.54
CA ASP A 12 20.52 -7.53 21.90
C ASP A 12 19.80 -8.79 21.41
N GLN A 13 19.10 -9.48 22.31
CA GLN A 13 18.45 -10.76 22.00
C GLN A 13 17.31 -10.63 21.00
N LYS A 14 16.49 -9.58 21.10
CA LYS A 14 15.27 -9.44 20.27
C LYS A 14 15.47 -8.58 19.04
N THR A 15 16.54 -7.78 18.97
CA THR A 15 16.77 -6.86 17.85
C THR A 15 18.08 -7.16 17.13
N LEU A 16 19.23 -7.12 17.83
CA LEU A 16 20.53 -7.27 17.18
C LEU A 16 20.79 -8.70 16.70
N GLN A 17 20.56 -9.71 17.53
CA GLN A 17 20.81 -11.11 17.15
C GLN A 17 19.95 -11.56 15.94
N PRO A 18 18.64 -11.24 15.87
CA PRO A 18 17.85 -11.56 14.68
C PRO A 18 18.35 -10.84 13.42
N ILE A 19 18.78 -9.57 13.54
CA ILE A 19 19.38 -8.82 12.43
C ILE A 19 20.66 -9.51 11.95
N GLY A 20 21.55 -9.89 12.87
CA GLY A 20 22.80 -10.59 12.54
C GLY A 20 22.58 -11.94 11.87
N LYS A 21 21.56 -12.70 12.30
CA LYS A 21 21.22 -14.01 11.71
C LYS A 21 20.54 -13.92 10.34
N ALA A 22 20.10 -12.73 9.92
CA ALA A 22 19.45 -12.55 8.63
C ALA A 22 20.43 -12.86 7.49
N LYS A 23 20.03 -13.77 6.61
CA LYS A 23 20.83 -14.16 5.45
C LYS A 23 20.75 -13.08 4.37
N ILE A 24 21.90 -12.62 3.90
CA ILE A 24 22.03 -11.67 2.79
C ILE A 24 22.96 -12.23 1.70
N ALA A 25 22.73 -11.81 0.47
CA ALA A 25 23.53 -12.23 -0.67
C ALA A 25 24.92 -11.57 -0.60
N LEU A 26 26.00 -12.35 -0.76
CA LEU A 26 27.35 -11.79 -0.71
C LEU A 26 27.62 -10.78 -1.82
N ASP A 27 27.01 -10.99 -2.98
CA ASP A 27 27.15 -10.10 -4.12
C ASP A 27 25.83 -10.07 -4.90
N PRO A 28 24.92 -9.14 -4.55
CA PRO A 28 23.60 -9.08 -5.17
C PRO A 28 23.63 -8.66 -6.65
N TYR A 29 24.80 -8.32 -7.19
CA TYR A 29 25.00 -7.91 -8.58
C TYR A 29 25.82 -8.91 -9.41
N ALA A 30 26.30 -10.01 -8.81
CA ALA A 30 27.07 -11.01 -9.54
C ALA A 30 26.16 -11.86 -10.44
N ASP A 31 26.67 -12.19 -11.63
CA ASP A 31 26.07 -13.20 -12.50
C ASP A 31 26.31 -14.59 -11.89
N GLY A 32 25.30 -15.08 -11.17
CA GLY A 32 25.33 -16.35 -10.45
C GLY A 32 25.14 -16.18 -8.94
N ALA A 33 24.40 -17.09 -8.32
CA ALA A 33 24.11 -17.02 -6.89
C ALA A 33 25.37 -17.36 -6.08
N LYS A 34 26.03 -16.34 -5.50
CA LYS A 34 26.93 -16.57 -4.37
C LYS A 34 26.10 -17.07 -3.19
N LYS A 35 26.69 -17.91 -2.34
CA LYS A 35 26.01 -18.44 -1.15
C LYS A 35 25.62 -17.29 -0.21
N ASP A 36 24.37 -17.28 0.21
CA ASP A 36 23.90 -16.35 1.24
C ASP A 36 24.65 -16.60 2.57
N GLN A 37 24.97 -15.53 3.28
CA GLN A 37 25.59 -15.58 4.59
C GLN A 37 24.83 -14.73 5.61
N PRO A 38 24.84 -15.10 6.90
CA PRO A 38 24.36 -14.23 7.97
C PRO A 38 25.05 -12.87 7.93
N LEU A 39 24.28 -11.80 8.15
CA LEU A 39 24.82 -10.44 8.24
C LEU A 39 25.93 -10.32 9.30
N SER A 40 25.84 -11.08 10.39
CA SER A 40 26.86 -11.11 11.45
C SER A 40 28.20 -11.72 11.02
N GLU A 41 28.24 -12.46 9.91
CA GLU A 41 29.48 -13.05 9.39
C GLU A 41 30.19 -12.13 8.37
N ILE A 42 29.54 -11.04 7.96
CA ILE A 42 30.06 -10.13 6.94
C ILE A 42 30.80 -8.98 7.62
N THR A 43 32.12 -8.98 7.49
CA THR A 43 33.01 -7.95 8.04
C THR A 43 33.46 -6.93 7.00
N ASP A 44 33.24 -7.20 5.71
CA ASP A 44 33.61 -6.32 4.61
C ASP A 44 32.59 -5.18 4.44
N ALA A 45 33.02 -3.94 4.68
CA ALA A 45 32.19 -2.76 4.58
C ALA A 45 31.66 -2.48 3.16
N ASP A 46 32.40 -2.86 2.11
CA ASP A 46 31.96 -2.69 0.73
C ASP A 46 30.86 -3.69 0.37
N VAL A 47 30.94 -4.92 0.89
CA VAL A 47 29.86 -5.91 0.76
C VAL A 47 28.58 -5.41 1.45
N LEU A 48 28.71 -4.84 2.66
CA LEU A 48 27.59 -4.25 3.39
C LEU A 48 26.98 -3.07 2.62
N ARG A 49 27.80 -2.17 2.08
CA ARG A 49 27.32 -1.01 1.30
C ARG A 49 26.57 -1.43 0.04
N LYS A 50 27.09 -2.42 -0.71
CA LYS A 50 26.44 -2.97 -1.92
C LYS A 50 25.09 -3.59 -1.59
N ASN A 51 25.02 -4.37 -0.50
CA ASN A 51 23.78 -4.98 -0.02
C ASN A 51 22.75 -3.93 0.38
N LEU A 52 23.17 -2.90 1.14
CA LEU A 52 22.28 -1.80 1.52
C LEU A 52 21.66 -1.13 0.28
N ALA A 53 22.49 -0.78 -0.71
CA ALA A 53 22.02 -0.18 -1.95
C ALA A 53 21.04 -1.11 -2.70
N TYR A 54 21.32 -2.41 -2.75
CA TYR A 54 20.45 -3.40 -3.36
C TYR A 54 19.08 -3.47 -2.68
N TYR A 55 19.02 -3.62 -1.36
CA TYR A 55 17.75 -3.74 -0.63
C TYR A 55 16.94 -2.45 -0.62
N VAL A 56 17.59 -1.29 -0.55
CA VAL A 56 16.90 0.01 -0.69
C VAL A 56 16.23 0.09 -2.06
N THR A 57 16.98 -0.16 -3.13
CA THR A 57 16.45 -0.12 -4.50
C THR A 57 15.33 -1.14 -4.69
N ARG A 58 15.49 -2.37 -4.21
CA ARG A 58 14.48 -3.42 -4.28
C ARG A 58 13.20 -3.05 -3.54
N ASN A 59 13.31 -2.39 -2.39
CA ASN A 59 12.15 -1.93 -1.63
C ASN A 59 11.40 -0.80 -2.36
N GLU A 60 12.12 0.15 -2.97
CA GLU A 60 11.50 1.18 -3.79
C GLU A 60 10.84 0.59 -5.04
N MET A 61 11.48 -0.37 -5.72
CA MET A 61 10.89 -1.08 -6.86
C MET A 61 9.64 -1.86 -6.46
N LYS A 62 9.63 -2.52 -5.29
CA LYS A 62 8.43 -3.19 -4.77
C LYS A 62 7.29 -2.21 -4.48
N LYS A 63 7.59 -1.02 -3.95
CA LYS A 63 6.59 0.04 -3.74
C LYS A 63 6.03 0.53 -5.08
N ALA A 64 6.90 0.78 -6.06
CA ALA A 64 6.52 1.20 -7.40
C ALA A 64 5.63 0.15 -8.09
N ALA A 65 6.01 -1.13 -8.02
CA ALA A 65 5.21 -2.24 -8.55
C ALA A 65 3.84 -2.35 -7.85
N LYS A 66 3.80 -2.22 -6.52
CA LYS A 66 2.54 -2.23 -5.76
C LYS A 66 1.65 -1.04 -6.13
N LEU A 67 2.23 0.14 -6.31
CA LEU A 67 1.49 1.32 -6.77
C LEU A 67 0.95 1.14 -8.19
N ALA A 68 1.73 0.53 -9.08
CA ALA A 68 1.30 0.22 -10.44
C ALA A 68 0.13 -0.78 -10.45
N ALA A 69 0.21 -1.84 -9.63
CA ALA A 69 -0.88 -2.80 -9.47
C ALA A 69 -2.17 -2.14 -8.95
N LEU A 70 -2.06 -1.32 -7.89
CA LEU A 70 -3.22 -0.59 -7.35
C LEU A 70 -3.86 0.36 -8.38
N LYS A 71 -3.05 1.01 -9.22
CA LYS A 71 -3.54 1.86 -10.32
C LYS A 71 -4.24 1.02 -11.39
N ALA A 72 -3.69 -0.14 -11.74
CA ALA A 72 -4.30 -1.06 -12.69
C ALA A 72 -5.67 -1.55 -12.19
N ASP A 73 -5.76 -1.97 -10.93
CA ASP A 73 -7.01 -2.43 -10.30
C ASP A 73 -8.08 -1.34 -10.27
N ALA A 74 -7.69 -0.12 -9.90
CA ALA A 74 -8.59 1.04 -9.91
C ALA A 74 -9.07 1.37 -11.34
N SER A 75 -8.19 1.25 -12.33
CA SER A 75 -8.55 1.47 -13.74
C SER A 75 -9.49 0.39 -14.28
N ALA A 76 -9.29 -0.87 -13.89
CA ALA A 76 -10.16 -1.99 -14.27
C ALA A 76 -11.55 -1.83 -13.64
N SER A 77 -11.61 -1.46 -12.35
CA SER A 77 -12.86 -1.16 -11.66
C SER A 77 -13.61 0.02 -12.31
N LYS A 78 -12.90 1.09 -12.70
CA LYS A 78 -13.51 2.23 -13.41
C LYS A 78 -14.08 1.81 -14.78
N ARG A 79 -13.37 0.98 -15.54
CA ARG A 79 -13.85 0.44 -16.81
C ARG A 79 -15.10 -0.41 -16.62
N GLN A 80 -15.16 -1.21 -15.57
CA GLN A 80 -16.34 -2.03 -15.27
C GLN A 80 -17.57 -1.16 -15.00
N VAL A 81 -17.47 -0.14 -14.14
CA VAL A 81 -18.58 0.81 -13.88
C VAL A 81 -19.03 1.51 -15.16
N THR A 82 -18.08 1.91 -16.01
CA THR A 82 -18.40 2.54 -17.31
C THR A 82 -19.15 1.59 -18.24
N ASN A 83 -18.71 0.33 -18.32
CA ASN A 83 -19.35 -0.69 -19.15
C ASN A 83 -20.74 -1.04 -18.62
N ASP A 84 -20.93 -1.06 -17.30
CA ASP A 84 -22.23 -1.32 -16.67
C ASP A 84 -23.24 -0.23 -17.07
N CYS A 85 -22.87 1.07 -17.03
CA CYS A 85 -23.74 2.15 -17.51
C CYS A 85 -24.03 2.08 -19.01
N THR A 86 -23.02 1.74 -19.83
CA THR A 86 -23.18 1.69 -21.29
C THR A 86 -24.17 0.61 -21.74
N LYS A 87 -24.31 -0.49 -20.99
CA LYS A 87 -25.30 -1.54 -21.27
C LYS A 87 -26.75 -1.09 -21.11
N HIS A 88 -26.98 0.00 -20.38
CA HIS A 88 -28.32 0.52 -20.05
C HIS A 88 -28.67 1.79 -20.83
N LYS A 89 -28.00 2.05 -21.96
CA LYS A 89 -28.16 3.26 -22.80
C LYS A 89 -29.57 3.44 -23.44
N ASP A 90 -30.53 2.57 -23.15
CA ASP A 90 -31.92 2.68 -23.61
C ASP A 90 -32.90 2.08 -22.59
N ASP A 91 -32.48 1.96 -21.33
CA ASP A 91 -33.31 1.45 -20.24
C ASP A 91 -33.17 2.36 -19.02
N LYS A 92 -34.13 3.27 -18.86
CA LYS A 92 -34.16 4.24 -17.76
C LYS A 92 -34.15 3.56 -16.40
N ASN A 93 -34.92 2.48 -16.24
CA ASN A 93 -35.06 1.79 -14.95
C ASN A 93 -33.76 1.07 -14.58
N ALA A 94 -33.16 0.35 -15.54
CA ALA A 94 -31.89 -0.33 -15.33
C ALA A 94 -30.71 0.66 -15.16
N CYS A 95 -30.75 1.82 -15.85
CA CYS A 95 -29.77 2.89 -15.67
C CYS A 95 -29.79 3.46 -14.25
N THR A 96 -30.98 3.76 -13.71
CA THR A 96 -31.12 4.32 -12.35
C THR A 96 -30.86 3.31 -11.22
N GLY A 97 -30.93 2.01 -11.52
CA GLY A 97 -30.55 0.94 -10.59
C GLY A 97 -29.05 0.66 -10.52
N ALA A 98 -28.27 1.21 -11.46
CA ALA A 98 -26.81 1.16 -11.50
C ALA A 98 -26.20 2.48 -11.00
N THR A 99 -24.88 2.52 -10.90
CA THR A 99 -24.07 3.68 -10.46
C THR A 99 -23.97 4.77 -11.55
N CYS A 100 -25.10 5.04 -12.19
CA CYS A 100 -25.23 5.78 -13.43
C CYS A 100 -26.32 6.85 -13.31
N ILE A 101 -26.29 7.85 -14.18
CA ILE A 101 -27.27 8.92 -14.28
C ILE A 101 -27.96 8.83 -15.63
N TRP A 102 -29.29 8.82 -15.61
CA TRP A 102 -30.10 8.96 -16.81
C TRP A 102 -30.11 10.41 -17.30
N LYS A 103 -29.76 10.63 -18.57
CA LYS A 103 -29.75 11.92 -19.27
C LYS A 103 -30.85 12.04 -20.32
N GLY A 104 -31.62 10.99 -20.57
CA GLY A 104 -32.75 10.99 -21.52
C GLY A 104 -34.01 11.75 -21.07
N GLY A 105 -34.00 12.37 -19.88
CA GLY A 105 -35.18 13.05 -19.32
C GLY A 105 -36.35 12.10 -19.02
N GLU A 106 -37.55 12.44 -19.49
CA GLU A 106 -38.76 11.63 -19.32
C GLU A 106 -38.92 10.51 -20.36
N SER A 107 -38.12 10.53 -21.42
CA SER A 107 -38.12 9.49 -22.46
C SER A 107 -37.62 8.14 -21.92
N GLU A 108 -38.13 7.05 -22.49
CA GLU A 108 -37.63 5.69 -22.28
C GLU A 108 -36.33 5.41 -23.05
N LYS A 109 -36.03 6.21 -24.08
CA LYS A 109 -34.78 6.17 -24.86
C LYS A 109 -33.94 7.40 -24.57
N GLY A 110 -32.65 7.23 -24.30
CA GLY A 110 -31.75 8.34 -23.97
C GLY A 110 -30.48 7.88 -23.26
N GLU A 111 -29.56 8.80 -23.00
CA GLU A 111 -28.22 8.41 -22.58
C GLU A 111 -28.15 8.01 -21.10
N CYS A 112 -27.42 6.94 -20.81
CA CYS A 112 -27.06 6.52 -19.46
C CYS A 112 -25.57 6.75 -19.25
N GLU A 113 -25.22 7.71 -18.40
CA GLU A 113 -23.83 8.12 -18.17
C GLU A 113 -23.36 7.74 -16.76
N VAL A 114 -22.05 7.70 -16.55
CA VAL A 114 -21.48 7.41 -15.23
C VAL A 114 -21.75 8.58 -14.27
N ASP A 115 -22.27 8.31 -13.07
CA ASP A 115 -22.26 9.29 -11.98
C ASP A 115 -20.85 9.35 -11.38
N GLU A 116 -20.09 10.41 -11.65
CA GLU A 116 -18.71 10.49 -11.16
C GLU A 116 -18.57 10.47 -9.63
N LYS A 117 -19.59 10.90 -8.88
CA LYS A 117 -19.55 10.88 -7.41
C LYS A 117 -19.79 9.48 -6.89
N GLN A 118 -20.80 8.80 -7.40
CA GLN A 118 -21.12 7.43 -6.97
C GLN A 118 -20.08 6.42 -7.50
N ALA A 119 -19.60 6.60 -8.72
CA ALA A 119 -18.56 5.76 -9.31
C ALA A 119 -17.24 5.82 -8.55
N LYS A 120 -16.87 6.98 -7.97
CA LYS A 120 -15.67 7.08 -7.11
C LYS A 120 -15.78 6.22 -5.86
N GLU A 121 -16.95 6.20 -5.21
CA GLU A 121 -17.17 5.38 -4.02
C GLU A 121 -17.27 3.89 -4.38
N GLU A 122 -17.91 3.55 -5.50
CA GLU A 122 -18.01 2.16 -5.94
C GLU A 122 -16.67 1.59 -6.41
N VAL A 123 -15.86 2.35 -7.17
CA VAL A 123 -14.49 1.94 -7.56
C VAL A 123 -13.63 1.69 -6.33
N LYS A 124 -13.81 2.47 -5.26
CA LYS A 124 -13.12 2.28 -3.99
C LYS A 124 -13.60 1.03 -3.24
N ILE A 125 -14.89 0.69 -3.29
CA ILE A 125 -15.44 -0.53 -2.70
C ILE A 125 -14.99 -1.76 -3.49
N ARG A 126 -15.16 -1.78 -4.82
CA ARG A 126 -14.77 -2.88 -5.71
C ARG A 126 -13.26 -3.10 -5.71
N GLY A 127 -12.46 -2.04 -5.74
CA GLY A 127 -11.00 -2.12 -5.62
C GLY A 127 -10.49 -2.58 -4.24
N LYS A 128 -11.34 -2.52 -3.20
CA LYS A 128 -11.04 -3.08 -1.87
C LYS A 128 -11.46 -4.55 -1.75
N ALA A 129 -12.50 -4.97 -2.49
CA ALA A 129 -13.01 -6.34 -2.48
C ALA A 129 -12.08 -7.35 -3.18
N THR A 130 -11.27 -6.92 -4.15
CA THR A 130 -10.23 -7.76 -4.79
C THR A 130 -8.95 -7.88 -3.95
N GLY A 131 -8.80 -7.05 -2.91
CA GLY A 131 -7.69 -7.09 -1.96
C GLY A 131 -8.05 -7.81 -0.67
N THR A 132 -8.42 -9.09 -0.72
CA THR A 132 -8.64 -9.92 0.47
C THR A 132 -7.31 -10.11 1.22
N THR A 133 -7.08 -9.21 2.17
CA THR A 133 -6.66 -9.46 3.55
C THR A 133 -6.09 -10.87 3.83
N ASN A 134 -4.76 -11.02 3.71
CA ASN A 134 -4.02 -11.89 4.62
C ASN A 134 -3.76 -11.09 5.90
N THR A 135 -4.70 -11.15 6.86
CA THR A 135 -4.43 -10.79 8.25
C THR A 135 -3.57 -11.89 8.87
N THR A 136 -2.26 -11.67 8.91
CA THR A 136 -1.41 -12.30 9.92
C THR A 136 -1.02 -11.22 10.92
N GLY A 137 -1.52 -11.36 12.15
CA GLY A 137 -1.00 -10.67 13.32
C GLY A 137 -1.55 -9.26 13.52
N SER A 138 -2.73 -9.18 14.15
CA SER A 138 -3.08 -8.05 15.00
C SER A 138 -1.93 -7.79 15.99
N ASN A 139 -1.14 -6.76 15.73
CA ASN A 139 -0.57 -5.96 16.81
C ASN A 139 -1.25 -4.60 16.70
N SER A 140 -2.20 -4.41 17.60
CA SER A 140 -2.92 -3.17 17.86
C SER A 140 -1.93 -2.01 18.07
N PHE A 141 -1.74 -1.20 17.03
CA PHE A 141 -1.41 0.20 17.23
C PHE A 141 -2.68 0.99 16.94
N VAL A 142 -3.42 1.27 18.00
CA VAL A 142 -4.46 2.29 18.03
C VAL A 142 -3.79 3.61 17.67
N ILE A 143 -3.89 4.02 16.40
CA ILE A 143 -3.66 5.42 16.01
C ILE A 143 -4.87 6.18 16.55
N ASN A 144 -4.83 6.46 17.86
CA ASN A 144 -5.72 7.45 18.42
C ASN A 144 -5.27 8.77 17.79
N LYS A 145 -6.20 9.41 17.11
CA LYS A 145 -6.05 10.69 16.43
C LYS A 145 -5.76 11.76 17.50
N ALA A 146 -4.55 11.75 18.05
CA ALA A 146 -4.09 12.77 18.96
C ALA A 146 -4.19 14.09 18.20
N PRO A 147 -4.86 15.11 18.76
CA PRO A 147 -4.97 16.37 18.08
C PRO A 147 -3.55 16.90 17.93
N LEU A 148 -3.17 17.19 16.68
CA LEU A 148 -1.90 17.81 16.25
C LEU A 148 -1.56 19.14 16.96
N ARG A 149 -2.32 19.53 18.00
CA ARG A 149 -2.16 20.74 18.81
C ARG A 149 -1.08 20.64 19.88
N LEU A 150 -0.63 19.43 20.28
CA LEU A 150 0.49 19.28 21.21
C LEU A 150 1.85 19.67 20.60
N ALA A 151 1.99 19.58 19.27
CA ALA A 151 3.19 20.04 18.59
C ALA A 151 3.29 21.58 18.53
N VAL A 152 2.16 22.29 18.57
CA VAL A 152 2.14 23.77 18.53
C VAL A 152 2.45 24.37 19.90
N PHE A 153 1.99 23.76 20.99
CA PHE A 153 2.27 24.25 22.36
C PHE A 153 3.74 24.12 22.77
N LEU A 154 4.48 23.13 22.25
CA LEU A 154 5.90 22.93 22.55
C LEU A 154 6.84 23.83 21.72
N LEU A 155 6.35 24.41 20.63
CA LEU A 155 7.11 25.36 19.80
C LEU A 155 6.94 26.81 20.27
N LEU A 156 5.88 27.12 21.01
CA LEU A 156 5.58 28.45 21.54
C LEU A 156 6.12 28.70 22.95
N SER A 157 6.68 27.69 23.64
CA SER A 157 7.27 27.84 24.97
C SER A 157 8.78 28.10 24.96
N LYS A 158 9.34 28.48 23.81
CA LYS A 158 10.75 28.84 23.64
C LYS A 158 10.99 30.25 23.08
N PHE A 159 9.99 31.14 23.21
CA PHE A 159 10.16 32.58 23.06
C PHE A 159 9.72 33.27 24.35
#